data_AF-A0A2A4NDY2-F1
#
_entry.id   AF-A0A2A4NDY2-F1
#
_cell.length_a   1.000
_cell.length_b   1.000
_cell.length_c   1.000
_cell.angle_alpha   90.00
_cell.angle_beta   90.00
_cell.angle_gamma   90.00
#
_symmetry.space_group_name_H-M   'P 1'
#
loop_
_entity.id
_entity.type
_entity.pdbx_description
1 polymer ?
#
loop_
_entity_poly.entity_id
_entity_poly.type
_entity_poly.pdbx_seq_one_letter_code
_entity_poly.pdbx_strand_id
1 'polypeptide(L)'
;MKNIYLTGLFISLITVLSSCQSEEQKVAEIHNHAFTIDTHVDTPYHLLDKDFDIAIAHPFVNGGSRVDFPRMKEGGLDGIFFAAFTSQRERTDENIRTARMKADELIDSIYAACNKNKELAEVALSVEDGYRLEKEGKRAIYIGLENGFPIGEDISEVERYFKKGVRYITLCDTKWTLGLAIKLNGIMPMYVELRRI
;
A
#
# COMPACT_ATOMS: atom_id res chain seq x y z
N MET A 1 -41.29 43.44 -31.11
CA MET A 1 -40.55 42.37 -31.83
C MET A 1 -39.01 42.45 -31.70
N LYS A 2 -38.40 43.44 -31.02
CA LYS A 2 -36.93 43.53 -30.86
C LYS A 2 -36.35 42.76 -29.65
N ASN A 3 -37.17 42.33 -28.69
CA ASN A 3 -36.68 41.67 -27.45
C ASN A 3 -36.53 40.14 -27.52
N ILE A 4 -37.02 39.48 -28.57
CA ILE A 4 -36.96 38.00 -28.71
C ILE A 4 -35.60 37.53 -29.26
N TYR A 5 -34.94 38.35 -30.08
CA TYR A 5 -33.63 38.02 -30.62
C TYR A 5 -32.51 38.20 -29.59
N LEU A 6 -32.69 39.11 -28.63
CA LEU A 6 -31.68 39.41 -27.61
C LEU A 6 -31.62 38.33 -26.52
N THR A 7 -32.75 37.71 -26.18
CA THR A 7 -32.81 36.56 -25.26
C THR A 7 -32.33 35.27 -25.91
N GLY A 8 -32.61 35.05 -27.20
CA GLY A 8 -32.11 33.89 -27.95
C GLY A 8 -30.58 33.88 -28.12
N LEU A 9 -29.97 35.06 -28.34
CA LEU A 9 -28.52 35.20 -28.45
C LEU A 9 -27.80 34.94 -27.11
N PHE A 10 -28.44 35.29 -25.99
CA PHE A 10 -27.89 35.08 -24.65
C PHE A 10 -27.92 33.60 -24.24
N ILE A 11 -28.98 32.87 -24.60
CA ILE A 11 -29.11 31.43 -24.30
C ILE A 11 -28.11 30.62 -25.15
N SER A 12 -27.89 31.02 -26.41
CA SER A 12 -26.90 30.38 -27.29
C SER A 12 -25.45 30.58 -26.82
N LEU A 13 -25.13 31.68 -26.14
CA LEU A 13 -23.78 31.97 -25.64
C LEU A 13 -23.45 31.18 -24.37
N ILE A 14 -24.46 30.87 -23.55
CA ILE A 14 -24.31 30.06 -22.32
C ILE A 14 -24.04 28.59 -22.65
N THR A 15 -24.62 28.04 -23.73
CA THR A 15 -24.42 26.62 -24.11
C THR A 15 -23.04 26.32 -24.69
N VAL A 16 -22.33 27.31 -25.24
CA VAL A 16 -20.99 27.11 -25.83
C VAL A 16 -19.90 27.06 -24.74
N LEU A 17 -20.13 27.68 -23.58
CA LEU A 17 -19.19 27.68 -22.45
C LEU A 17 -19.16 26.36 -21.65
N SER A 18 -20.13 25.46 -21.85
CA SER A 18 -20.25 24.22 -21.06
C SER A 18 -19.47 23.01 -21.60
N SER A 19 -18.80 23.07 -22.76
CA SER A 19 -18.24 21.86 -23.41
C SER A 19 -16.71 21.70 -23.36
N CYS A 20 -15.97 22.62 -22.76
CA CYS A 20 -14.50 22.52 -22.68
C CYS A 20 -14.06 22.23 -21.23
N GLN A 21 -14.39 21.04 -20.72
CA GLN A 21 -13.68 20.52 -19.54
C GLN A 21 -12.27 20.16 -19.99
N SER A 22 -11.25 20.75 -19.37
CA SER A 22 -9.86 20.47 -19.73
C SER A 22 -9.49 19.01 -19.43
N GLU A 23 -8.44 18.49 -20.07
CA GLU A 23 -7.97 17.14 -19.79
C GLU A 23 -7.55 17.00 -18.32
N GLU A 24 -6.94 18.02 -17.73
CA GLU A 24 -6.56 18.04 -16.31
C GLU A 24 -7.78 17.96 -15.40
N GLN A 25 -8.87 18.65 -15.73
CA GLN A 25 -10.12 18.58 -14.96
C GLN A 25 -10.73 17.18 -15.01
N LYS A 26 -10.70 16.52 -16.18
CA LYS A 26 -11.19 15.14 -16.34
C LYS A 26 -10.32 14.15 -15.56
N VAL A 27 -8.99 14.30 -15.62
CA VAL A 27 -8.04 13.46 -14.88
C VAL A 27 -8.25 13.62 -13.38
N ALA A 28 -8.36 14.85 -12.88
CA ALA A 28 -8.63 15.11 -11.47
C ALA A 28 -9.98 14.54 -11.03
N GLU A 29 -11.01 14.64 -11.87
CA GLU A 29 -12.32 14.03 -11.58
C GLU A 29 -12.24 12.50 -11.48
N ILE A 30 -11.54 11.83 -12.39
CA ILE A 30 -11.33 10.38 -12.32
C ILE A 30 -10.56 10.01 -11.06
N HIS A 31 -9.46 10.71 -10.78
CA HIS A 31 -8.60 10.46 -9.63
C HIS A 31 -9.36 10.60 -8.31
N ASN A 32 -10.14 11.68 -8.15
CA ASN A 32 -10.90 11.95 -6.94
C ASN A 32 -12.12 11.03 -6.74
N HIS A 33 -12.57 10.31 -7.77
CA HIS A 33 -13.64 9.32 -7.66
C HIS A 33 -13.13 7.90 -7.43
N ALA A 34 -11.86 7.64 -7.73
CA ALA A 34 -11.26 6.33 -7.55
C ALA A 34 -10.73 6.19 -6.11
N PHE A 35 -10.95 5.02 -5.50
CA PHE A 35 -10.12 4.62 -4.36
C PHE A 35 -8.74 4.27 -4.91
N THR A 36 -7.75 5.09 -4.60
CA THR A 36 -6.39 4.90 -5.12
C THR A 36 -5.58 4.04 -4.17
N ILE A 37 -4.82 3.10 -4.74
CA ILE A 37 -3.99 2.20 -3.95
C ILE A 37 -2.65 1.95 -4.63
N ASP A 38 -1.59 2.05 -3.85
CA ASP A 38 -0.26 1.55 -4.24
C ASP A 38 -0.04 0.19 -3.57
N THR A 39 0.24 -0.83 -4.37
CA THR A 39 0.37 -2.21 -3.90
C THR A 39 1.74 -2.55 -3.34
N HIS A 40 2.72 -1.63 -3.36
CA HIS A 40 4.05 -1.95 -2.88
C HIS A 40 4.92 -0.72 -2.58
N VAL A 41 5.16 -0.45 -1.28
CA VAL A 41 6.02 0.66 -0.85
C VAL A 41 6.95 0.28 0.32
N ASP A 42 8.24 0.59 0.14
CA ASP A 42 9.35 0.28 1.06
C ASP A 42 9.56 1.28 2.21
N THR A 43 8.65 2.24 2.40
CA THR A 43 8.71 3.22 3.49
C THR A 43 8.94 2.62 4.89
N PRO A 44 8.50 1.39 5.23
CA PRO A 44 8.80 0.78 6.53
C PRO A 44 10.27 0.76 6.93
N TYR A 45 11.21 0.75 5.99
CA TYR A 45 12.64 0.87 6.32
C TYR A 45 12.99 2.22 6.94
N HIS A 46 12.35 3.31 6.49
CA HIS A 46 12.52 4.63 7.10
C HIS A 46 11.90 4.70 8.50
N LEU A 47 10.85 3.92 8.79
CA LEU A 47 10.22 3.89 10.12
C LEU A 47 11.14 3.35 11.23
N LEU A 48 12.24 2.69 10.86
CA LEU A 48 13.25 2.23 11.81
C LEU A 48 14.26 3.32 12.18
N ASP A 49 14.30 4.41 11.41
CA ASP A 49 15.09 5.58 11.76
C ASP A 49 14.30 6.45 12.74
N LYS A 50 14.87 6.66 13.93
CA LYS A 50 14.28 7.50 14.98
C LYS A 50 14.06 8.97 14.57
N ASP A 51 14.78 9.44 13.55
CA ASP A 51 14.71 10.81 13.08
C ASP A 51 13.68 10.97 11.93
N PHE A 52 13.09 9.88 11.44
CA PHE A 52 12.04 9.90 10.44
C PHE A 52 10.65 9.92 11.08
N ASP A 53 9.85 10.93 10.73
CA ASP A 53 8.44 11.02 11.14
C ASP A 53 7.52 10.98 9.92
N ILE A 54 6.81 9.87 9.73
CA ILE A 54 5.89 9.67 8.60
C ILE A 54 4.69 10.64 8.61
N ALA A 55 4.44 11.34 9.73
CA ALA A 55 3.38 12.36 9.82
C ALA A 55 3.82 13.73 9.29
N ILE A 56 5.08 13.90 8.89
CA ILE A 56 5.63 15.15 8.36
C ILE A 56 5.92 14.98 6.87
N ALA A 57 5.68 16.02 6.07
CA ALA A 57 6.04 16.03 4.66
C ALA A 57 7.56 16.11 4.48
N HIS A 58 8.16 15.14 3.80
CA HIS A 58 9.59 15.12 3.52
C HIS A 58 9.89 15.53 2.07
N PRO A 59 10.81 16.45 1.81
CA PRO A 59 11.27 16.70 0.45
C PRO A 59 12.04 15.47 -0.07
N PHE A 60 11.87 15.14 -1.35
CA PHE A 60 12.67 14.09 -1.97
C PHE A 60 14.09 14.59 -2.21
N VAL A 61 15.01 14.29 -1.29
CA VAL A 61 16.43 14.66 -1.36
C VAL A 61 17.29 13.42 -1.15
N ASN A 62 18.29 13.20 -2.01
CA ASN A 62 19.29 12.14 -1.88
C ASN A 62 18.73 10.72 -1.64
N GLY A 63 17.61 10.36 -2.28
CA GLY A 63 16.98 9.05 -2.08
C GLY A 63 16.16 8.93 -0.80
N GLY A 64 15.80 10.05 -0.16
CA GLY A 64 14.87 10.09 0.97
C GLY A 64 13.46 9.60 0.63
N SER A 65 12.58 9.57 1.64
CA SER A 65 11.24 9.01 1.49
C SER A 65 10.45 9.70 0.37
N ARG A 66 9.70 8.87 -0.37
CA ARG A 66 8.71 9.32 -1.36
C ARG A 66 7.27 9.34 -0.82
N VAL A 67 7.06 8.75 0.36
CA VAL A 67 5.74 8.59 0.96
C VAL A 67 5.76 9.03 2.42
N ASP A 68 4.82 9.88 2.76
CA ASP A 68 4.43 10.25 4.11
C ASP A 68 2.94 10.61 4.11
N PHE A 69 2.29 10.59 5.27
CA PHE A 69 0.83 10.78 5.35
C PHE A 69 0.37 12.13 4.76
N PRO A 70 1.08 13.26 4.96
CA PRO A 70 0.73 14.52 4.30
C PRO A 70 0.76 14.42 2.77
N ARG A 71 1.83 13.88 2.17
CA ARG A 71 1.93 13.76 0.70
C ARG A 71 0.99 12.71 0.12
N MET A 72 0.69 11.64 0.87
CA MET A 72 -0.40 10.73 0.49
C MET A 72 -1.72 11.49 0.41
N LYS A 73 -1.98 12.41 1.37
CA LYS A 73 -3.21 13.19 1.35
C LYS A 73 -3.25 14.24 0.24
N GLU A 74 -2.15 14.95 0.03
CA GLU A 74 -2.01 15.91 -1.07
C GLU A 74 -2.17 15.25 -2.44
N GLY A 75 -1.55 14.08 -2.64
CA GLY A 75 -1.63 13.32 -3.89
C GLY A 75 -2.91 12.51 -4.07
N GLY A 76 -3.83 12.53 -3.09
CA GLY A 76 -5.05 11.73 -3.11
C GLY A 76 -4.78 10.22 -3.18
N LEU A 77 -3.78 9.72 -2.45
CA LEU A 77 -3.49 8.29 -2.28
C LEU A 77 -4.21 7.75 -1.04
N ASP A 78 -5.20 6.88 -1.23
CA ASP A 78 -6.11 6.46 -0.15
C ASP A 78 -5.59 5.27 0.63
N GLY A 79 -5.05 4.29 -0.08
CA GLY A 79 -4.49 3.06 0.48
C GLY A 79 -3.05 2.82 0.03
N ILE A 80 -2.30 2.09 0.87
CA ILE A 80 -0.96 1.62 0.51
C ILE A 80 -0.67 0.28 1.15
N PHE A 81 0.09 -0.56 0.45
CA PHE A 81 0.72 -1.71 1.05
C PHE A 81 2.16 -1.39 1.43
N PHE A 82 2.41 -1.32 2.73
CA PHE A 82 3.74 -1.24 3.28
C PHE A 82 4.41 -2.61 3.32
N ALA A 83 5.56 -2.71 2.66
CA ALA A 83 6.31 -3.94 2.53
C ALA A 83 7.21 -4.15 3.76
N ALA A 84 6.95 -5.22 4.50
CA ALA A 84 7.89 -5.79 5.46
C ALA A 84 8.93 -6.62 4.70
N PHE A 85 9.86 -5.93 4.03
CA PHE A 85 10.89 -6.53 3.20
C PHE A 85 12.02 -7.16 4.01
N THR A 86 12.47 -8.34 3.56
CA THR A 86 13.67 -8.99 4.09
C THR A 86 14.56 -9.51 2.96
N SER A 87 15.85 -9.15 3.02
CA SER A 87 16.81 -9.58 2.00
C SER A 87 17.08 -11.09 2.07
N GLN A 88 17.22 -11.73 0.90
CA GLN A 88 17.58 -13.14 0.80
C GLN A 88 19.01 -13.40 1.28
N ARG A 89 19.20 -14.43 2.12
CA ARG A 89 20.51 -14.99 2.49
C ARG A 89 20.58 -16.50 2.25
N GLU A 90 21.70 -17.12 2.61
CA GLU A 90 21.81 -18.58 2.66
C GLU A 90 20.74 -19.17 3.58
N ARG A 91 20.14 -20.30 3.21
CA ARG A 91 19.00 -20.90 3.90
C ARG A 91 19.45 -21.73 5.10
N THR A 92 19.96 -21.04 6.11
CA THR A 92 20.26 -21.60 7.42
C THR A 92 19.17 -21.20 8.40
N ASP A 93 18.94 -22.00 9.43
CA ASP A 93 17.97 -21.67 10.48
C ASP A 93 18.26 -20.30 11.13
N GLU A 94 19.54 -19.96 11.26
CA GLU A 94 19.97 -18.67 11.81
C GLU A 94 19.58 -17.48 10.92
N ASN A 95 19.81 -17.60 9.61
CA ASN A 95 19.44 -16.55 8.66
C ASN A 95 17.92 -16.40 8.54
N ILE A 96 17.17 -17.51 8.60
CA ILE A 96 15.70 -17.49 8.60
C ILE A 96 15.17 -16.81 9.87
N ARG A 97 15.71 -17.17 11.06
CA ARG A 97 15.35 -16.49 12.32
C ARG A 97 15.64 -15.00 12.28
N THR A 98 16.80 -14.62 11.75
CA THR A 98 17.17 -13.20 11.59
C THR A 98 16.20 -12.46 10.66
N ALA A 99 15.85 -13.06 9.51
CA ALA A 99 14.88 -12.48 8.60
C ALA A 99 13.50 -12.34 9.25
N ARG A 100 13.07 -13.35 10.02
CA ARG A 100 11.83 -13.33 10.78
C ARG A 100 11.76 -12.21 11.80
N MET A 101 12.80 -12.04 12.61
CA MET A 101 12.92 -10.92 13.55
C MET A 101 12.86 -9.58 12.83
N LYS A 102 13.48 -9.47 11.65
CA LYS A 102 13.44 -8.24 10.86
C LYS A 102 12.05 -7.94 10.31
N ALA A 103 11.35 -8.94 9.79
CA ALA A 103 9.98 -8.79 9.32
C ALA A 103 9.05 -8.39 10.48
N ASP A 104 9.21 -8.99 11.66
CA ASP A 104 8.46 -8.61 12.85
C ASP A 104 8.73 -7.16 13.27
N GLU A 105 9.99 -6.73 13.28
CA GLU A 105 10.38 -5.35 13.59
C GLU A 105 9.73 -4.33 12.63
N LEU A 106 9.71 -4.63 11.32
CA LEU A 106 9.07 -3.79 10.31
C LEU A 106 7.55 -3.73 10.47
N ILE A 107 6.91 -4.86 10.76
CA ILE A 107 5.46 -4.90 11.01
C ILE A 107 5.13 -4.08 12.26
N ASP A 108 5.88 -4.27 13.34
CA ASP A 108 5.66 -3.59 14.60
C ASP A 108 5.89 -2.07 14.46
N SER A 109 6.86 -1.64 13.65
CA SER A 109 7.09 -0.21 13.35
C SER A 109 5.96 0.43 12.55
N ILE A 110 5.34 -0.30 11.61
CA ILE A 110 4.14 0.15 10.89
C ILE A 110 2.98 0.38 11.87
N TYR A 111 2.72 -0.57 12.77
CA TYR A 111 1.70 -0.39 13.80
C TYR A 111 2.02 0.77 14.74
N ALA A 112 3.27 0.91 15.17
CA ALA A 112 3.68 2.01 16.04
C ALA A 112 3.44 3.37 15.36
N ALA A 113 3.80 3.50 14.08
CA ALA A 113 3.60 4.70 13.29
C ALA A 113 2.11 5.05 13.13
N CYS A 114 1.25 4.07 12.82
CA CYS A 114 -0.19 4.30 12.72
C CYS A 114 -0.81 4.61 14.09
N ASN A 115 -0.39 3.91 15.15
CA ASN A 115 -0.89 4.13 16.51
C ASN A 115 -0.52 5.51 17.08
N LYS A 116 0.63 6.06 16.70
CA LYS A 116 1.05 7.41 17.04
C LYS A 116 0.22 8.48 16.33
N ASN A 117 -0.28 8.18 15.13
CA ASN A 117 -0.91 9.13 14.21
C ASN A 117 -2.30 8.67 13.74
N LYS A 118 -3.15 8.24 14.69
CA LYS A 118 -4.47 7.60 14.41
C LYS A 118 -5.45 8.51 13.69
N GLU A 119 -5.25 9.81 13.79
CA GLU A 119 -5.99 10.84 13.08
C GLU A 119 -5.61 10.95 11.59
N LEU A 120 -4.44 10.45 11.20
CA LEU A 120 -3.93 10.49 9.83
C LEU A 120 -4.06 9.16 9.11
N ALA A 121 -3.79 8.04 9.80
CA ALA A 121 -3.72 6.73 9.19
C ALA A 121 -4.06 5.60 10.17
N GLU A 122 -4.48 4.46 9.64
CA GLU A 122 -4.79 3.27 10.42
C GLU A 122 -4.42 2.01 9.62
N VAL A 123 -4.02 0.95 10.33
CA VAL A 123 -3.77 -0.35 9.68
C VAL A 123 -5.10 -0.96 9.25
N ALA A 124 -5.23 -1.28 7.96
CA ALA A 124 -6.41 -1.87 7.37
C ALA A 124 -6.23 -3.39 7.20
N LEU A 125 -7.25 -4.16 7.56
CA LEU A 125 -7.22 -5.62 7.55
C LEU A 125 -8.19 -6.22 6.53
N SER A 126 -9.00 -5.39 5.89
CA SER A 126 -10.05 -5.78 4.97
C SER A 126 -10.28 -4.69 3.93
N VAL A 127 -11.01 -5.01 2.86
CA VAL A 127 -11.43 -4.02 1.85
C VAL A 127 -12.36 -2.98 2.48
N GLU A 128 -13.22 -3.43 3.39
CA GLU A 128 -14.17 -2.61 4.13
C GLU A 128 -13.45 -1.57 5.01
N ASP A 129 -12.32 -1.95 5.63
CA ASP A 129 -11.48 -1.00 6.37
C ASP A 129 -10.95 0.10 5.46
N GLY A 130 -10.49 -0.25 4.25
CA GLY A 130 -10.03 0.74 3.26
C GLY A 130 -11.08 1.82 2.99
N TYR A 131 -12.27 1.39 2.58
CA TYR A 131 -13.37 2.33 2.29
C TYR A 131 -13.86 3.08 3.53
N ARG A 132 -13.83 2.47 4.70
CA ARG A 132 -14.16 3.16 5.96
C ARG A 132 -13.16 4.27 6.25
N LEU A 133 -11.87 3.97 6.16
CA LEU A 133 -10.79 4.92 6.47
C LEU A 133 -10.74 6.09 5.48
N GLU A 134 -10.95 5.82 4.20
CA GLU A 134 -11.11 6.87 3.18
C GLU A 134 -12.23 7.85 3.56
N LYS A 135 -13.41 7.34 3.94
CA LYS A 135 -14.55 8.18 4.39
C LYS A 135 -14.26 8.95 5.67
N GLU A 136 -13.46 8.40 6.57
CA GLU A 136 -12.95 9.09 7.77
C GLU A 136 -11.86 10.12 7.43
N GLY A 137 -11.40 10.18 6.18
CA GLY A 137 -10.33 11.06 5.73
C GLY A 137 -8.93 10.60 6.14
N LYS A 138 -8.78 9.34 6.54
CA LYS A 138 -7.53 8.69 6.95
C LYS A 138 -6.93 7.87 5.80
N ARG A 139 -5.66 7.51 5.95
CA ARG A 139 -4.93 6.62 5.04
C ARG A 139 -5.03 5.17 5.50
N ALA A 140 -5.39 4.29 4.58
CA ALA A 140 -5.49 2.86 4.81
C ALA A 140 -4.11 2.20 4.60
N ILE A 141 -3.51 1.71 5.67
CA ILE A 141 -2.19 1.07 5.62
C ILE A 141 -2.37 -0.44 5.68
N TYR A 142 -2.18 -1.11 4.55
CA TYR A 142 -2.10 -2.56 4.47
C TYR A 142 -0.64 -3.02 4.64
N ILE A 143 -0.46 -4.27 5.04
CA ILE A 143 0.87 -4.84 5.27
C ILE A 143 1.10 -6.01 4.31
N GLY A 144 2.21 -5.94 3.59
CA GLY A 144 2.71 -7.03 2.77
C GLY A 144 3.98 -7.63 3.34
N LEU A 145 4.13 -8.95 3.30
CA LEU A 145 5.41 -9.58 3.59
C LEU A 145 6.16 -9.77 2.26
N GLU A 146 7.23 -9.00 2.05
CA GLU A 146 8.04 -9.15 0.84
C GLU A 146 9.21 -10.09 1.10
N ASN A 147 9.30 -11.09 0.22
CA ASN A 147 10.12 -12.29 0.34
C ASN A 147 9.58 -13.29 1.38
N GLY A 148 9.24 -14.51 0.93
CA GLY A 148 8.81 -15.61 1.79
C GLY A 148 9.93 -16.22 2.65
N PHE A 149 11.15 -15.69 2.61
CA PHE A 149 12.28 -16.19 3.38
C PHE A 149 12.05 -16.30 4.90
N PRO A 150 11.33 -15.37 5.57
CA PRO A 150 10.96 -15.49 6.98
C PRO A 150 10.06 -16.68 7.32
N ILE A 151 9.31 -17.21 6.35
CA ILE A 151 8.47 -18.41 6.52
C ILE A 151 9.37 -19.64 6.71
N GLY A 152 10.49 -19.71 5.99
CA GLY A 152 11.40 -20.86 6.05
C GLY A 152 10.70 -22.15 5.60
N GLU A 153 10.80 -23.20 6.41
CA GLU A 153 10.12 -24.49 6.18
C GLU A 153 8.84 -24.67 7.03
N ASP A 154 8.48 -23.68 7.84
CA ASP A 154 7.34 -23.75 8.75
C ASP A 154 6.14 -22.99 8.19
N ILE A 155 5.17 -23.73 7.63
CA ILE A 155 3.97 -23.12 7.03
C ILE A 155 3.07 -22.43 8.05
N SER A 156 3.17 -22.76 9.35
CA SER A 156 2.38 -22.10 10.40
C SER A 156 2.71 -20.61 10.53
N GLU A 157 3.87 -20.20 10.02
CA GLU A 157 4.28 -18.80 9.94
C GLU A 157 3.36 -17.97 9.05
N VAL A 158 2.74 -18.56 8.03
CA VAL A 158 1.76 -17.87 7.18
C VAL A 158 0.56 -17.42 8.03
N GLU A 159 0.03 -18.33 8.86
CA GLU A 159 -1.07 -18.00 9.77
C GLU A 159 -0.62 -16.97 10.83
N ARG A 160 0.61 -17.08 11.35
CA ARG A 160 1.16 -16.09 12.30
C ARG A 160 1.20 -14.70 11.68
N TYR A 161 1.74 -14.55 10.47
CA TYR A 161 1.81 -13.26 9.79
C TYR A 161 0.43 -12.73 9.40
N PHE A 162 -0.49 -13.60 8.98
CA PHE A 162 -1.89 -13.21 8.74
C PHE A 162 -2.54 -12.63 10.00
N LYS A 163 -2.33 -13.27 11.17
CA LYS A 163 -2.77 -12.77 12.49
C LYS A 163 -2.08 -11.47 12.91
N LYS A 164 -0.83 -11.25 12.49
CA LYS A 164 -0.14 -9.96 12.64
C LYS A 164 -0.62 -8.88 11.66
N GLY A 165 -1.55 -9.18 10.75
CA GLY A 165 -2.15 -8.21 9.84
C GLY A 165 -1.59 -8.20 8.42
N VAL A 166 -0.69 -9.14 8.07
CA VAL A 166 -0.21 -9.29 6.70
C VAL A 166 -1.36 -9.72 5.77
N ARG A 167 -1.46 -9.10 4.59
CA ARG A 167 -2.53 -9.34 3.60
C ARG A 167 -2.03 -9.77 2.22
N TYR A 168 -0.73 -9.72 1.96
CA TYR A 168 -0.10 -10.50 0.89
C TYR A 168 1.26 -11.03 1.33
N ILE A 169 1.74 -12.09 0.65
CA ILE A 169 3.13 -12.55 0.75
C ILE A 169 3.73 -12.63 -0.66
N THR A 170 4.82 -11.93 -0.90
CA THR A 170 5.64 -12.13 -2.10
C THR A 170 6.51 -13.36 -1.90
N LEU A 171 6.32 -14.40 -2.72
CA LEU A 171 6.97 -15.70 -2.50
C LEU A 171 8.51 -15.64 -2.56
N CYS A 172 9.06 -14.83 -3.45
CA CYS A 172 10.49 -14.62 -3.59
C CYS A 172 10.81 -13.19 -4.03
N ASP A 173 12.01 -12.74 -3.70
CA ASP A 173 12.60 -11.50 -4.19
C ASP A 173 13.64 -11.81 -5.31
N THR A 174 14.60 -10.92 -5.56
CA THR A 174 15.74 -10.99 -6.49
C THR A 174 16.53 -12.30 -6.54
N LYS A 175 16.40 -13.17 -5.54
CA LYS A 175 16.98 -14.53 -5.51
C LYS A 175 15.91 -15.55 -5.17
N TRP A 176 15.95 -16.69 -5.85
CA TRP A 176 15.03 -17.80 -5.61
C TRP A 176 14.96 -18.18 -4.14
N THR A 177 13.75 -18.25 -3.59
CA THR A 177 13.42 -18.87 -2.31
C THR A 177 13.10 -20.36 -2.55
N LEU A 178 14.04 -21.09 -3.18
CA LEU A 178 13.96 -22.51 -3.51
C LEU A 178 14.03 -23.43 -2.26
N GLY A 179 13.28 -23.11 -1.20
CA GLY A 179 12.92 -24.04 -0.12
C GLY A 179 11.45 -24.47 -0.26
N LEU A 180 10.59 -23.52 -0.66
CA LEU A 180 9.20 -23.78 -1.04
C LEU A 180 9.06 -24.55 -2.36
N ALA A 181 10.06 -24.44 -3.26
CA ALA A 181 9.99 -25.01 -4.61
C ALA A 181 10.64 -26.41 -4.76
N ILE A 182 11.57 -26.82 -3.89
CA ILE A 182 12.32 -28.09 -4.06
C ILE A 182 11.59 -29.31 -3.48
N LYS A 183 10.66 -29.13 -2.53
CA LYS A 183 9.70 -30.19 -2.15
C LYS A 183 8.56 -30.38 -3.17
N LEU A 184 8.56 -29.62 -4.27
CA LEU A 184 7.56 -29.70 -5.33
C LEU A 184 8.18 -30.48 -6.50
N ASN A 185 7.84 -31.77 -6.64
CA ASN A 185 8.14 -32.60 -7.81
C ASN A 185 7.49 -32.01 -9.08
N GLY A 186 8.02 -30.91 -9.61
CA GLY A 186 7.61 -30.28 -10.88
C GLY A 186 6.19 -29.71 -10.94
N ILE A 187 5.28 -30.02 -10.00
CA ILE A 187 3.88 -29.57 -10.02
C ILE A 187 3.40 -29.33 -8.58
N MET A 188 3.59 -28.09 -8.10
CA MET A 188 2.74 -27.31 -7.18
C MET A 188 1.70 -28.04 -6.27
N PRO A 189 2.08 -28.70 -5.16
CA PRO A 189 1.13 -29.12 -4.11
C PRO A 189 0.74 -28.01 -3.10
N MET A 190 1.47 -26.91 -2.97
CA MET A 190 1.15 -25.86 -1.98
C MET A 190 -0.03 -24.96 -2.39
N TYR A 191 -0.40 -24.97 -3.68
CA TYR A 191 -1.63 -24.32 -4.13
C TYR A 191 -2.90 -25.02 -3.62
N VAL A 192 -2.77 -26.25 -3.10
CA VAL A 192 -3.92 -27.02 -2.59
C VAL A 192 -4.18 -26.71 -1.11
N GLU A 193 -3.14 -26.45 -0.31
CA GLU A 193 -3.30 -26.12 1.12
C GLU A 193 -3.68 -24.64 1.34
N LEU A 194 -3.16 -23.70 0.54
CA LEU A 194 -3.55 -22.27 0.59
C LEU A 194 -5.01 -22.01 0.17
N ARG A 195 -5.69 -22.99 -0.44
CA ARG A 195 -7.13 -22.93 -0.71
C ARG A 195 -8.00 -23.44 0.45
N ARG A 196 -7.40 -23.90 1.55
CA ARG A 196 -8.10 -24.46 2.72
C ARG A 196 -8.06 -23.55 3.96
N ILE A 197 -7.36 -22.42 3.88
CA ILE A 197 -7.36 -21.33 4.87
C ILE A 197 -8.18 -20.18 4.30
#